data_AF-A0A1V4WSG6-F1
#
_entry.id   AF-A0A1V4WSG6-F1
#
_cell.length_a   1.000
_cell.length_b   1.000
_cell.length_c   1.000
_cell.angle_alpha   90.00
_cell.angle_beta   90.00
_cell.angle_gamma   90.00
#
_symmetry.space_group_name_H-M   'P 1'
#
loop_
_entity.id
_entity.type
_entity.pdbx_description
1 polymer ?
#
loop_
_entity_poly.entity_id
_entity_poly.type
_entity_poly.pdbx_seq_one_letter_code
_entity_poly.pdbx_strand_id
1 'polypeptide(L)'
;MPREKMNQLQKNSLKTILALIVAALVMLSVPDGLLGAEQKKVDVPQKFSVSDFAYSSENRRDPFEPIYLSRVKRSKEAGALKRGYELEELRLVGILKTDKNRFAMMEDMQGKGIMFKKGDPLNSNLWVADIIEGKVVLAYKLRGEIKNINIDIPKK
;
A
#
# COMPACT_ATOMS: atom_id res chain seq x y z
N MET A 1 19.36 -86.36 -14.52
CA MET A 1 20.24 -85.18 -14.64
C MET A 1 19.46 -83.89 -14.33
N PRO A 2 19.62 -83.27 -13.14
CA PRO A 2 19.21 -81.86 -12.98
C PRO A 2 20.11 -80.97 -12.09
N ARG A 3 21.25 -81.46 -11.55
CA ARG A 3 22.05 -80.68 -10.57
C ARG A 3 22.95 -79.59 -11.16
N GLU A 4 23.32 -79.66 -12.43
CA GLU A 4 24.26 -78.68 -13.01
C GLU A 4 23.61 -77.34 -13.37
N LYS A 5 22.33 -77.33 -13.79
CA LYS A 5 21.65 -76.09 -14.19
C LYS A 5 21.38 -75.15 -13.00
N MET A 6 21.15 -75.70 -11.80
CA MET A 6 20.87 -74.90 -10.60
C MET A 6 22.10 -74.17 -10.07
N ASN A 7 23.29 -74.78 -10.16
CA ASN A 7 24.55 -74.16 -9.78
C ASN A 7 24.98 -73.05 -10.76
N GLN A 8 24.61 -73.12 -12.04
CA GLN A 8 24.90 -72.06 -13.00
C GLN A 8 24.04 -70.82 -12.79
N LEU A 9 22.75 -71.00 -12.44
CA LEU A 9 21.84 -69.89 -12.20
C LEU A 9 22.22 -69.09 -10.94
N GLN A 10 22.64 -69.77 -9.87
CA GLN A 10 23.12 -69.10 -8.65
C GLN A 10 24.43 -68.34 -8.87
N LYS A 11 25.37 -68.89 -9.65
CA LYS A 11 26.64 -68.21 -9.98
C LYS A 11 26.41 -66.95 -10.81
N ASN A 12 25.44 -66.95 -11.72
CA ASN A 12 25.11 -65.78 -12.53
C ASN A 12 24.44 -64.68 -11.69
N SER A 13 23.56 -65.04 -10.77
CA SER A 13 22.95 -64.11 -9.81
C SER A 13 23.99 -63.47 -8.88
N LEU A 14 24.96 -64.25 -8.38
CA LEU A 14 26.03 -63.72 -7.54
C LEU A 14 26.95 -62.75 -8.31
N LYS A 15 27.25 -63.07 -9.58
CA LYS A 15 28.03 -62.20 -10.47
C LYS A 15 27.31 -60.90 -10.77
N THR A 16 25.99 -60.93 -10.98
CA THR A 16 25.20 -59.71 -11.20
C THR A 16 25.13 -58.83 -9.95
N ILE A 17 25.02 -59.42 -8.77
CA ILE A 17 25.02 -58.67 -7.50
C ILE A 17 26.41 -58.06 -7.25
N LEU A 18 27.48 -58.82 -7.49
CA LEU A 18 28.85 -58.31 -7.35
C LEU A 18 29.15 -57.18 -8.35
N ALA A 19 28.67 -57.29 -9.59
CA ALA A 19 28.81 -56.23 -10.59
C ALA A 19 28.06 -54.94 -10.19
N LEU A 20 26.87 -55.05 -9.59
CA LEU A 20 26.12 -53.91 -9.08
C LEU A 20 26.81 -53.23 -7.89
N ILE A 21 27.42 -54.01 -6.99
CA ILE A 21 28.17 -53.47 -5.85
C ILE A 21 29.43 -52.74 -6.32
N VAL A 22 30.17 -53.31 -7.29
CA VAL A 22 31.36 -52.65 -7.87
C VAL A 22 30.98 -51.36 -8.61
N ALA A 23 29.87 -51.35 -9.35
CA ALA A 23 29.38 -50.14 -10.00
C ALA A 23 28.97 -49.04 -9.00
N ALA A 24 28.33 -49.42 -7.88
CA ALA A 24 27.98 -48.48 -6.82
C ALA A 24 29.21 -47.93 -6.08
N LEU A 25 30.25 -48.74 -5.90
CA LEU A 25 31.48 -48.32 -5.22
C LEU A 25 32.33 -47.38 -6.08
N VAL A 26 32.30 -47.51 -7.42
CA VAL A 26 32.99 -46.58 -8.34
C VAL A 26 32.31 -45.21 -8.39
N MET A 27 30.99 -45.13 -8.17
CA MET A 27 30.27 -43.85 -8.10
C MET A 27 30.54 -43.05 -6.82
N LEU A 28 31.03 -43.70 -5.75
CA LEU A 28 31.34 -43.06 -4.46
C LEU A 28 32.80 -42.57 -4.35
N SER A 29 33.64 -42.83 -5.36
CA SER A 29 35.06 -42.45 -5.35
C SER A 29 35.42 -41.39 -6.39
N VAL A 30 34.46 -40.65 -6.94
CA VAL A 30 34.78 -39.47 -7.76
C VAL A 30 35.07 -38.32 -6.81
N PRO A 31 36.31 -37.78 -6.76
CA PRO A 31 36.57 -36.58 -5.98
C PRO A 31 35.80 -35.41 -6.58
N ASP A 32 35.02 -34.71 -5.74
CA ASP A 32 34.25 -33.48 -6.04
C ASP A 32 35.13 -32.26 -6.44
N GLY A 33 36.36 -32.49 -6.91
CA GLY A 33 37.40 -31.49 -7.12
C GLY A 33 37.86 -31.28 -8.56
N LEU A 34 37.24 -31.91 -9.57
CA LEU A 34 37.76 -31.87 -10.95
C LEU A 34 36.79 -31.31 -12.02
N LEU A 35 35.88 -30.40 -11.63
CA LEU A 35 35.11 -29.59 -12.59
C LEU A 35 35.10 -28.09 -12.22
N GLY A 36 36.21 -27.61 -11.66
CA GLY A 36 36.52 -26.18 -11.58
C GLY A 36 37.18 -25.71 -12.87
N ALA A 37 36.46 -25.72 -13.99
CA ALA A 37 36.86 -24.88 -15.11
C ALA A 37 36.53 -23.43 -14.73
N GLU A 38 37.53 -22.68 -14.25
CA GLU A 38 37.46 -21.22 -14.26
C GLU A 38 37.24 -20.76 -15.71
N GLN A 39 35.99 -20.54 -16.08
CA GLN A 39 35.68 -19.67 -17.19
C GLN A 39 36.12 -18.27 -16.78
N LYS A 40 37.33 -17.91 -17.18
CA LYS A 40 37.80 -16.52 -17.20
C LYS A 40 36.77 -15.71 -18.00
N LYS A 41 35.85 -15.05 -17.30
CA LYS A 41 34.95 -14.07 -17.89
C LYS A 41 35.84 -13.00 -18.53
N VAL A 42 35.84 -12.98 -19.85
CA VAL A 42 36.37 -11.84 -20.60
C VAL A 42 35.45 -10.67 -20.26
N ASP A 43 35.94 -9.75 -19.42
CA ASP A 43 35.31 -8.45 -19.18
C ASP A 43 35.37 -7.64 -20.49
N VAL A 44 34.39 -7.90 -21.36
CA VAL A 44 34.04 -6.94 -22.41
C VAL A 44 33.34 -5.78 -21.69
N PRO A 45 33.80 -4.53 -21.84
CA PRO A 45 33.13 -3.40 -21.21
C PRO A 45 31.70 -3.32 -21.74
N GLN A 46 30.75 -3.74 -20.91
CA GLN A 46 29.34 -3.70 -21.23
C GLN A 46 28.97 -2.23 -21.35
N LYS A 47 28.82 -1.76 -22.60
CA LYS A 47 28.42 -0.39 -22.91
C LYS A 47 27.05 -0.18 -22.29
N PHE A 48 26.98 0.59 -21.20
CA PHE A 48 25.74 0.82 -20.46
C PHE A 48 24.77 1.59 -21.38
N SER A 49 23.76 0.91 -21.90
CA SER A 49 22.72 1.53 -22.72
C SER A 49 21.64 2.05 -21.78
N VAL A 50 21.31 3.34 -21.88
CA VAL A 50 20.24 3.98 -21.08
C VAL A 50 18.87 3.36 -21.38
N SER A 51 18.71 2.71 -22.54
CA SER A 51 17.48 2.02 -22.94
C SER A 51 17.06 0.88 -22.02
N ASP A 52 17.99 0.31 -21.26
CA ASP A 52 17.76 -0.91 -20.48
C ASP A 52 17.53 -0.59 -18.99
N PHE A 53 17.46 0.69 -18.62
CA PHE A 53 17.29 1.13 -17.24
C PHE A 53 15.82 1.44 -16.93
N ALA A 54 15.18 0.60 -16.11
CA ALA A 54 13.85 0.86 -15.55
C ALA A 54 13.96 1.27 -14.08
N TYR A 55 13.54 2.50 -13.76
CA TYR A 55 13.53 3.00 -12.39
C TYR A 55 12.33 2.46 -11.60
N SER A 56 12.57 1.97 -10.38
CA SER A 56 11.51 1.65 -9.40
C SER A 56 11.82 2.26 -8.03
N SER A 57 10.79 2.84 -7.43
CA SER A 57 10.78 3.37 -6.06
C SER A 57 10.06 2.45 -5.07
N GLU A 58 9.83 1.18 -5.44
CA GLU A 58 9.16 0.20 -4.59
C GLU A 58 9.84 0.08 -3.21
N ASN A 59 9.04 0.10 -2.14
CA ASN A 59 9.46 0.10 -0.73
C ASN A 59 10.30 1.30 -0.24
N ARG A 60 10.41 2.39 -1.02
CA ARG A 60 11.06 3.63 -0.57
C ARG A 60 10.32 4.87 -1.07
N ARG A 61 10.68 6.03 -0.51
CA ARG A 61 10.17 7.29 -1.05
C ARG A 61 10.82 7.58 -2.39
N ASP A 62 10.01 7.95 -3.36
CA ASP A 62 10.48 8.41 -4.67
C ASP A 62 11.24 9.74 -4.53
N PRO A 63 12.54 9.81 -4.87
CA PRO A 63 13.34 11.03 -4.82
C PRO A 63 12.93 12.05 -5.90
N PHE A 64 12.21 11.60 -6.94
CA PHE A 64 11.65 12.46 -7.98
C PHE A 64 10.24 12.93 -7.62
N GLU A 65 9.62 12.42 -6.54
CA GLU A 65 8.36 12.94 -6.03
C GLU A 65 8.58 14.16 -5.10
N PRO A 66 7.96 15.32 -5.42
CA PRO A 66 8.04 16.51 -4.60
C PRO A 66 7.56 16.27 -3.15
N ILE A 67 8.28 16.87 -2.19
CA ILE A 67 8.05 16.65 -0.75
C ILE A 67 6.61 16.97 -0.33
N TYR A 68 6.02 18.03 -0.88
CA TYR A 68 4.68 18.47 -0.51
C TYR A 68 3.58 17.47 -0.91
N LEU A 69 3.75 16.72 -2.01
CA LEU A 69 2.77 15.72 -2.45
C LEU A 69 2.67 14.55 -1.48
N SER A 70 3.81 14.11 -0.93
CA SER A 70 3.83 13.02 0.06
C SER A 70 3.07 13.38 1.34
N ARG A 71 3.08 14.65 1.77
CA ARG A 71 2.31 15.12 2.92
C ARG A 71 0.81 15.14 2.63
N VAL A 72 0.42 15.57 1.42
CA VAL A 72 -0.99 15.58 0.99
C VAL A 72 -1.54 14.16 0.90
N LYS A 73 -0.81 13.22 0.28
CA LYS A 73 -1.22 11.81 0.18
C LYS A 73 -1.41 11.16 1.56
N ARG A 74 -0.44 11.35 2.47
CA ARG A 74 -0.56 10.87 3.86
C ARG A 74 -1.71 11.51 4.63
N SER A 75 -1.99 12.80 4.41
CA SER A 75 -3.14 13.47 5.05
C SER A 75 -4.48 12.93 4.54
N LYS A 76 -4.52 12.49 3.28
CA LYS A 76 -5.69 11.87 2.65
C LYS A 76 -5.90 10.43 3.14
N GLU A 77 -4.82 9.71 3.47
CA GLU A 77 -4.85 8.33 3.97
C GLU A 77 -5.08 8.24 5.49
N ALA A 78 -4.53 9.17 6.28
CA ALA A 78 -4.71 9.22 7.73
C ALA A 78 -6.12 9.65 8.17
N GLY A 79 -6.90 10.24 7.26
CA GLY A 79 -8.32 10.47 7.43
C GLY A 79 -9.11 9.32 6.84
N ALA A 80 -9.21 8.19 7.56
CA ALA A 80 -10.26 7.21 7.27
C ALA A 80 -11.59 7.98 7.17
N LEU A 81 -12.13 8.05 5.95
CA LEU A 81 -13.13 9.01 5.52
C LEU A 81 -14.41 8.86 6.35
N LYS A 82 -14.49 9.60 7.46
CA LYS A 82 -15.78 9.97 8.01
C LYS A 82 -16.52 10.71 6.90
N ARG A 83 -17.61 10.11 6.41
CA ARG A 83 -18.34 10.58 5.22
C ARG A 83 -19.02 11.94 5.40
N GLY A 84 -18.94 12.51 6.60
CA GLY A 84 -19.48 13.80 6.94
C GLY A 84 -19.34 14.10 8.43
N TYR A 85 -19.88 15.24 8.85
CA TYR A 85 -19.98 15.64 10.25
C TYR A 85 -21.45 15.77 10.63
N GLU A 86 -21.77 15.32 11.84
CA GLU A 86 -23.03 15.66 12.49
C GLU A 86 -22.92 17.01 13.18
N LEU A 87 -24.07 17.64 13.45
CA LEU A 87 -24.13 18.98 14.05
C LEU A 87 -23.39 19.07 15.39
N GLU A 88 -23.55 18.05 16.23
CA GLU A 88 -23.00 18.00 17.60
C GLU A 88 -21.48 17.86 17.64
N GLU A 89 -20.89 17.42 16.52
CA GLU A 89 -19.47 17.15 16.42
C GLU A 89 -18.67 18.37 15.99
N LEU A 90 -19.35 19.44 15.58
CA LEU A 90 -18.76 20.67 15.09
C LEU A 90 -19.12 21.84 15.99
N ARG A 91 -18.08 22.58 16.39
CA ARG A 91 -18.22 23.83 17.12
C ARG A 91 -17.86 25.00 16.23
N LEU A 92 -18.73 25.99 16.11
CA LEU A 92 -18.40 27.22 15.40
C LEU A 92 -17.35 28.02 16.19
N VAL A 93 -16.17 28.21 15.58
CA VAL A 93 -15.05 28.97 16.17
C VAL A 93 -15.05 30.40 15.68
N GLY A 94 -15.32 30.62 14.39
CA GLY A 94 -15.28 31.96 13.82
C GLY A 94 -15.82 32.03 12.41
N ILE A 95 -15.89 33.26 11.89
CA ILE A 95 -16.29 33.54 10.51
C ILE A 95 -15.23 34.41 9.87
N LEU A 96 -14.64 33.90 8.79
CA LEU A 96 -13.66 34.62 7.98
C LEU A 96 -14.40 35.35 6.86
N LYS A 97 -14.12 36.65 6.71
CA LYS A 97 -14.72 37.49 5.69
C LYS A 97 -13.65 37.91 4.68
N THR A 98 -13.94 37.70 3.41
CA THR A 98 -13.23 38.28 2.27
C THR A 98 -14.18 39.25 1.57
N ASP A 99 -13.69 40.04 0.60
CA ASP A 99 -14.48 41.04 -0.11
C ASP A 99 -15.78 40.48 -0.74
N LYS A 100 -15.72 39.25 -1.24
CA LYS A 100 -16.84 38.61 -1.95
C LYS A 100 -17.46 37.43 -1.21
N ASN A 101 -16.72 36.80 -0.30
CA ASN A 101 -17.07 35.52 0.29
C ASN A 101 -16.97 35.54 1.81
N ARG A 102 -17.73 34.66 2.45
CA ARG A 102 -17.64 34.38 3.88
C ARG A 102 -17.41 32.89 4.07
N PHE A 103 -16.60 32.55 5.06
CA PHE A 103 -16.29 31.17 5.42
C PHE A 103 -16.55 30.95 6.90
N ALA A 104 -17.20 29.84 7.23
CA ALA A 104 -17.37 29.38 8.59
C ALA A 104 -16.17 28.52 8.99
N MET A 105 -15.50 28.89 10.07
CA MET A 105 -14.44 28.08 10.68
C MET A 105 -15.05 27.30 11.84
N MET A 106 -15.10 25.98 11.70
CA MET A 106 -15.63 25.06 12.70
C MET A 106 -14.51 24.15 13.21
N GLU A 107 -14.63 23.69 14.44
CA GLU A 107 -13.69 22.78 15.08
C GLU A 107 -14.41 21.47 15.37
N ASP A 108 -13.80 20.34 14.99
CA ASP A 108 -14.33 19.03 15.32
C ASP A 108 -14.02 18.62 16.77
N MET A 109 -14.55 17.48 17.22
CA MET A 109 -14.27 16.94 18.56
C MET A 109 -12.78 16.66 18.83
N GLN A 110 -11.95 16.54 17.79
CA GLN A 110 -10.50 16.31 17.90
C GLN A 110 -9.71 17.63 17.92
N GLY A 111 -10.39 18.77 17.89
CA GLY A 111 -9.77 20.09 17.84
C GLY A 111 -9.29 20.50 16.45
N LYS A 112 -9.68 19.78 15.40
CA LYS A 112 -9.27 20.09 14.03
C LYS A 112 -10.18 21.17 13.45
N GLY A 113 -9.56 22.28 13.06
CA GLY A 113 -10.23 23.36 12.33
C GLY A 113 -10.57 22.97 10.89
N ILE A 114 -11.81 23.19 10.50
CA ILE A 114 -12.39 22.90 9.19
C ILE A 114 -13.12 24.14 8.70
N MET A 115 -12.93 24.47 7.42
CA MET A 115 -13.52 25.64 6.81
C MET A 115 -14.64 25.26 5.85
N PHE A 116 -15.79 25.89 5.99
CA PHE A 116 -16.95 25.69 5.13
C PHE A 116 -17.36 26.99 4.43
N LYS A 117 -17.81 26.90 3.19
CA LYS A 117 -18.49 27.98 2.46
C LYS A 117 -19.99 27.68 2.34
N LYS A 118 -20.74 28.69 1.92
CA LYS A 118 -22.15 28.53 1.56
C LYS A 118 -22.32 27.41 0.52
N GLY A 119 -23.25 26.50 0.79
CA GLY A 119 -23.57 25.34 -0.04
C GLY A 119 -22.73 24.10 0.23
N ASP A 120 -21.71 24.16 1.10
CA ASP A 120 -20.93 22.97 1.42
C ASP A 120 -21.75 21.95 2.21
N PRO A 121 -21.73 20.67 1.82
CA PRO A 121 -22.36 19.61 2.58
C PRO A 121 -21.51 19.24 3.80
N LEU A 122 -22.15 19.16 4.96
CA LEU A 122 -21.57 18.60 6.17
C LEU A 122 -21.78 17.09 6.18
N ASN A 123 -22.98 16.63 5.81
CA ASN A 123 -23.30 15.22 5.58
C ASN A 123 -24.37 15.10 4.47
N SER A 124 -24.99 13.92 4.31
CA SER A 124 -26.00 13.68 3.27
C SER A 124 -27.28 14.51 3.43
N ASN A 125 -27.60 14.95 4.65
CA ASN A 125 -28.82 15.64 4.99
C ASN A 125 -28.58 17.05 5.53
N LEU A 126 -27.34 17.49 5.75
CA LEU A 126 -26.97 18.73 6.41
C LEU A 126 -25.97 19.49 5.55
N TRP A 127 -26.22 20.77 5.31
CA TRP A 127 -25.31 21.64 4.55
C TRP A 127 -25.38 23.09 5.04
N VAL A 128 -24.37 23.88 4.68
CA VAL A 128 -24.34 25.31 4.99
C VAL A 128 -25.31 26.06 4.08
N ALA A 129 -26.40 26.58 4.64
CA ALA A 129 -27.38 27.38 3.91
C ALA A 129 -26.90 28.81 3.70
N ASP A 130 -26.34 29.43 4.73
CA ASP A 130 -25.79 30.78 4.65
C ASP A 130 -24.78 31.09 5.77
N ILE A 131 -23.93 32.09 5.55
CA ILE A 131 -22.95 32.54 6.53
C ILE A 131 -23.13 34.05 6.72
N ILE A 132 -23.61 34.44 7.90
CA ILE A 132 -23.94 35.82 8.25
C ILE A 132 -22.95 36.30 9.32
N GLU A 133 -22.97 37.57 9.67
CA GLU A 133 -22.07 38.09 10.71
C GLU A 133 -22.44 37.50 12.08
N GLY A 134 -21.48 36.85 12.72
CA GLY A 134 -21.66 36.24 14.04
C GLY A 134 -22.42 34.91 14.08
N LYS A 135 -23.00 34.46 12.97
CA LYS A 135 -23.80 33.22 12.91
C LYS A 135 -23.72 32.48 11.58
N VAL A 136 -23.87 31.17 11.65
CA VAL A 136 -23.95 30.26 10.50
C VAL A 136 -25.33 29.63 10.46
N VAL A 137 -25.97 29.66 9.29
CA VAL A 137 -27.26 29.01 9.06
C VAL A 137 -27.00 27.68 8.38
N LEU A 138 -27.34 26.59 9.06
CA LEU A 138 -27.32 25.26 8.49
C LEU A 138 -28.73 24.86 8.07
N ALA A 139 -28.85 24.19 6.94
CA ALA A 139 -30.10 23.57 6.53
C ALA A 139 -29.96 22.05 6.67
N TYR A 140 -31.00 21.41 7.21
CA TYR A 140 -31.10 19.97 7.28
C TYR A 140 -32.38 19.46 6.64
N LYS A 141 -32.28 18.29 6.00
CA LYS A 141 -33.40 17.59 5.36
C LYS A 141 -33.88 16.45 6.24
N LEU A 142 -35.14 16.48 6.66
CA LEU A 142 -35.78 15.42 7.43
C LEU A 142 -37.11 15.05 6.78
N ARG A 143 -37.24 13.78 6.36
CA ARG A 143 -38.47 13.24 5.73
C ARG A 143 -38.99 14.08 4.53
N GLY A 144 -38.08 14.71 3.78
CA GLY A 144 -38.43 15.52 2.62
C GLY A 144 -38.63 17.01 2.92
N GLU A 145 -38.78 17.38 4.20
CA GLU A 145 -38.83 18.77 4.63
C GLU A 145 -37.42 19.32 4.87
N ILE A 146 -37.21 20.59 4.50
CA ILE A 146 -35.96 21.31 4.79
C ILE A 146 -36.22 22.27 5.93
N LYS A 147 -35.40 22.18 6.98
CA LYS A 147 -35.45 23.05 8.16
C LYS A 147 -34.09 23.70 8.38
N ASN A 148 -34.10 24.90 8.97
CA ASN A 148 -32.89 25.66 9.22
C ASN A 148 -32.56 25.70 10.71
N ILE A 149 -31.26 25.70 11.02
CA ILE A 149 -30.70 25.83 12.37
C ILE A 149 -29.69 26.96 12.33
N ASN A 150 -29.77 27.87 13.31
CA ASN A 150 -28.80 28.94 13.47
C ASN A 150 -27.78 28.54 14.53
N ILE A 151 -26.50 28.64 14.19
CA ILE A 151 -25.39 28.44 15.12
C ILE A 151 -24.71 29.79 15.35
N ASP A 152 -24.65 30.21 16.59
CA ASP A 152 -23.99 31.45 16.99
C ASP A 152 -22.55 31.17 17.45
N ILE A 153 -21.67 32.15 17.26
CA ILE A 153 -20.30 32.07 17.80
C ILE A 153 -20.38 32.16 19.32
N PRO A 154 -19.77 31.22 20.08
CA PRO A 154 -19.76 31.27 21.52
C PRO A 154 -19.04 32.55 22.00
N LYS A 155 -19.77 33.38 22.75
CA LYS A 155 -19.21 34.57 23.41
C LYS A 155 -18.53 34.12 24.72
N LYS A 156 -17.29 34.56 24.93
CA LYS A 156 -16.59 34.42 26.22
C LYS A 156 -17.03 35.51 27.18
#